data_AF-A0A7Y6UJH4-F1
#
_entry.id   AF-A0A7Y6UJH4-F1
#
_cell.length_a   1.000
_cell.length_b   1.000
_cell.length_c   1.000
_cell.angle_alpha   90.00
_cell.angle_beta   90.00
_cell.angle_gamma   90.00
#
_symmetry.space_group_name_H-M   'P 1'
#
loop_
_entity.id
_entity.type
_entity.pdbx_description
1 polymer ?
#
loop_
_entity_poly.entity_id
_entity_poly.type
_entity_poly.pdbx_seq_one_letter_code
_entity_poly.pdbx_strand_id
1 'polypeptide(L)'
;MKHALLALSLLLFAACRDSKGAGQNEKRVESGSSTGSAAATAGSGSAESSDEANADETAGQGSGSAYVPAEFKSGMAKWRDCGVYVDGQPVGFLTFGELPIALKPVFVEDEVSVNKPPGCPECPDRKKSSMRYYRFLDLMAAYGIDVKKVKMIHVLAPKASQTIAATGHDLQTPLAKDFMFRFGGLVGGKPLPHTPEGFGNQETPDKLVSVMIYINRKPPTITPDGLILDGVEQMGVPYYGEPVRGGIRIYLDDKLATMVKRQELDVKLATQLPDGSFQWPLQAFLASKGVDTSKVVEGWVIRDDKRTERIPWAELSKMSFTADSQGKGHIALGDKKIIANSLALHTRTVKDDELPVIRPDEVW
;
A
#
# COMPACT_ATOMS: atom_id res chain seq x y z
N MET A 1 -28.09 -33.30 -49.65
CA MET A 1 -29.06 -32.29 -50.14
C MET A 1 -28.94 -31.09 -49.20
N LYS A 2 -28.19 -30.04 -49.59
CA LYS A 2 -28.68 -28.77 -50.22
C LYS A 2 -29.65 -28.04 -49.26
N HIS A 3 -29.45 -26.83 -48.69
CA HIS A 3 -28.66 -25.61 -48.97
C HIS A 3 -28.48 -24.85 -47.63
N ALA A 4 -27.30 -24.31 -47.24
CA ALA A 4 -26.71 -23.01 -47.59
C ALA A 4 -27.59 -21.77 -47.31
N LEU A 5 -27.19 -20.93 -46.35
CA LEU A 5 -27.41 -19.47 -46.40
C LEU A 5 -26.35 -18.71 -45.59
N LEU A 6 -25.51 -17.99 -46.33
CA LEU A 6 -24.58 -16.94 -45.93
C LEU A 6 -25.36 -15.64 -45.64
N ALA A 7 -24.88 -14.82 -44.71
CA ALA A 7 -25.03 -13.37 -44.80
C ALA A 7 -23.77 -12.69 -44.22
N LEU A 8 -22.98 -12.18 -45.15
CA LEU A 8 -21.76 -11.39 -44.98
C LEU A 8 -22.16 -9.92 -45.18
N SER A 9 -21.82 -9.02 -44.27
CA SER A 9 -21.93 -7.57 -44.51
C SER A 9 -20.62 -6.87 -44.13
N LEU A 10 -19.73 -6.78 -45.13
CA LEU A 10 -18.66 -5.81 -45.23
C LEU A 10 -19.26 -4.47 -45.71
N LEU A 11 -18.89 -3.36 -45.08
CA LEU A 11 -18.98 -2.04 -45.69
C LEU A 11 -17.70 -1.24 -45.35
N LEU A 12 -16.92 -1.03 -46.40
CA LEU A 12 -15.77 -0.13 -46.51
C LEU A 12 -16.27 1.18 -47.13
N PHE A 13 -15.92 2.32 -46.53
CA PHE A 13 -15.66 3.61 -47.22
C PHE A 13 -14.71 4.39 -46.28
N ALA A 14 -13.43 4.55 -46.63
CA ALA A 14 -12.83 5.46 -47.60
C ALA A 14 -12.41 6.79 -46.95
N ALA A 15 -11.14 7.12 -47.19
CA ALA A 15 -10.37 8.18 -46.56
C ALA A 15 -10.64 9.57 -47.13
N CYS A 16 -10.42 10.60 -46.31
CA CYS A 16 -9.90 11.88 -46.75
C CYS A 16 -8.67 12.24 -45.91
N ARG A 17 -7.64 12.67 -46.63
CA ARG A 17 -6.28 13.02 -46.22
C ARG A 17 -6.09 14.53 -46.44
N ASP A 18 -5.01 15.05 -45.84
CA ASP A 18 -4.37 16.37 -46.02
C ASP A 18 -4.85 17.51 -45.09
N SER A 19 -4.00 18.42 -44.59
CA SER A 19 -2.51 18.52 -44.53
C SER A 19 -2.12 19.76 -43.68
N LYS A 20 -0.84 19.80 -43.25
CA LYS A 20 0.02 20.97 -42.89
C LYS A 20 0.01 21.61 -41.49
N GLY A 21 1.24 21.75 -40.97
CA GLY A 21 1.74 22.83 -40.07
C GLY A 21 2.26 22.33 -38.71
N ALA A 22 3.53 21.94 -38.54
CA ALA A 22 4.77 22.74 -38.41
C ALA A 22 5.03 23.31 -36.99
N GLY A 23 6.23 23.03 -36.45
CA GLY A 23 6.87 23.72 -35.31
C GLY A 23 7.19 22.82 -34.10
N GLN A 24 8.29 22.05 -34.10
CA GLN A 24 9.57 22.40 -33.45
C GLN A 24 9.49 22.85 -31.97
N ASN A 25 9.90 21.97 -31.05
CA ASN A 25 10.88 22.30 -30.00
C ASN A 25 11.32 21.03 -29.25
N GLU A 26 12.38 20.39 -29.76
CA GLU A 26 13.23 19.51 -28.98
C GLU A 26 14.14 20.37 -28.09
N LYS A 27 13.99 20.29 -26.77
CA LYS A 27 15.04 20.72 -25.84
C LYS A 27 15.78 19.47 -25.34
N ARG A 28 16.86 19.18 -26.04
CA ARG A 28 17.96 18.29 -25.65
C ARG A 28 18.63 18.89 -24.40
N VAL A 29 18.56 18.18 -23.27
CA VAL A 29 19.38 18.49 -22.09
C VAL A 29 20.67 17.68 -22.23
N GLU A 30 21.78 18.40 -22.34
CA GLU A 30 23.13 17.84 -22.40
C GLU A 30 23.52 17.24 -21.04
N SER A 31 23.85 15.95 -21.06
CA SER A 31 24.47 15.25 -19.95
C SER A 31 25.95 15.61 -19.87
N GLY A 32 26.32 16.41 -18.85
CA GLY A 32 27.70 16.67 -18.49
C GLY A 32 28.35 15.42 -17.90
N SER A 33 29.30 14.86 -18.66
CA SER A 33 30.23 13.83 -18.21
C SER A 33 31.31 14.47 -17.33
N SER A 34 31.40 14.09 -16.05
CA SER A 34 32.61 14.28 -15.25
C SER A 34 33.25 12.93 -14.95
N THR A 35 34.38 12.70 -15.60
CA THR A 35 35.37 11.69 -15.26
C THR A 35 36.14 12.12 -14.00
N GLY A 36 36.24 11.23 -13.02
CA GLY A 36 37.06 11.41 -11.83
C GLY A 36 37.35 10.06 -11.20
N SER A 37 38.60 9.65 -11.28
CA SER A 37 39.11 8.33 -10.92
C SER A 37 39.57 8.26 -9.46
N ALA A 38 39.57 7.02 -8.96
CA ALA A 38 40.50 6.43 -7.99
C ALA A 38 40.22 6.45 -6.48
N ALA A 39 40.37 5.21 -5.96
CA ALA A 39 41.05 4.79 -4.73
C ALA A 39 40.21 4.58 -3.46
N ALA A 40 40.37 3.35 -2.96
CA ALA A 40 39.82 2.78 -1.74
C ALA A 40 40.41 3.38 -0.47
N THR A 41 39.63 3.39 0.61
CA THR A 41 40.16 3.19 1.96
C THR A 41 39.05 2.71 2.90
N ALA A 42 39.39 1.71 3.71
CA ALA A 42 38.57 1.12 4.76
C ALA A 42 38.66 1.92 6.07
N GLY A 43 37.62 1.82 6.90
CA GLY A 43 37.56 2.31 8.29
C GLY A 43 36.12 2.66 8.66
N SER A 44 35.36 1.85 9.40
CA SER A 44 35.41 1.65 10.87
C SER A 44 35.31 2.98 11.63
N GLY A 45 34.14 3.27 12.21
CA GLY A 45 33.96 4.43 13.07
C GLY A 45 32.53 4.68 13.49
N SER A 46 32.26 4.31 14.73
CA SER A 46 31.16 4.61 15.65
C SER A 46 30.37 5.91 15.46
N ALA A 47 29.13 5.83 15.94
CA ALA A 47 28.21 6.92 16.21
C ALA A 47 28.84 8.07 16.99
N GLU A 48 28.50 9.29 16.59
CA GLU A 48 28.41 10.44 17.48
C GLU A 48 27.35 11.41 16.95
N SER A 49 26.52 11.85 17.88
CA SER A 49 25.45 12.83 17.76
C SER A 49 26.02 14.24 17.57
N SER A 50 25.44 15.00 16.65
CA SER A 50 25.42 16.45 16.76
C SER A 50 24.06 16.99 16.29
N ASP A 51 23.33 17.51 17.27
CA ASP A 51 22.35 18.56 17.05
C ASP A 51 23.08 19.78 16.47
N GLU A 52 22.61 20.29 15.34
CA GLU A 52 22.75 21.71 15.02
C GLU A 52 21.66 22.15 14.05
N ALA A 53 20.87 23.12 14.52
CA ALA A 53 19.84 23.79 13.77
C ALA A 53 20.46 24.66 12.67
N ASN A 54 19.93 24.56 11.46
CA ASN A 54 19.93 25.69 10.54
C ASN A 54 18.57 25.76 9.85
N ALA A 55 17.83 26.79 10.24
CA ALA A 55 16.72 27.32 9.47
C ALA A 55 17.31 28.02 8.25
N ASP A 56 16.86 27.62 7.06
CA ASP A 56 16.88 28.52 5.91
C ASP A 56 15.55 28.39 5.16
N GLU A 57 14.80 29.49 5.24
CA GLU A 57 13.57 29.73 4.52
C GLU A 57 13.94 30.16 3.10
N THR A 58 13.67 29.32 2.11
CA THR A 58 13.43 29.80 0.75
C THR A 58 12.13 29.22 0.23
N ALA A 59 11.09 30.04 0.35
CA ALA A 59 9.80 29.88 -0.28
C ALA A 59 9.97 29.95 -1.81
N GLY A 60 10.07 28.80 -2.46
CA GLY A 60 9.99 28.65 -3.91
C GLY A 60 8.62 28.13 -4.32
N GLN A 61 7.81 29.00 -4.92
CA GLN A 61 6.62 28.62 -5.68
C GLN A 61 7.01 27.69 -6.82
N GLY A 62 6.64 26.42 -6.70
CA GLY A 62 6.71 25.44 -7.78
C GLY A 62 5.66 24.37 -7.53
N SER A 63 4.71 24.23 -8.46
CA SER A 63 3.72 23.15 -8.48
C SER A 63 4.38 21.82 -8.86
N GLY A 64 5.32 21.35 -8.04
CA GLY A 64 6.07 20.11 -8.22
C GLY A 64 5.96 19.25 -6.96
N SER A 65 5.38 18.07 -7.11
CA SER A 65 5.45 16.99 -6.14
C SER A 65 6.91 16.70 -5.74
N ALA A 66 7.30 16.89 -4.47
CA ALA A 66 8.39 16.15 -3.79
C ALA A 66 8.78 16.73 -2.40
N TYR A 67 7.83 17.11 -1.53
CA TYR A 67 8.19 17.27 -0.13
C TYR A 67 8.08 15.93 0.60
N VAL A 68 9.23 15.29 0.83
CA VAL A 68 9.37 14.15 1.74
C VAL A 68 9.94 14.69 3.07
N PRO A 69 9.24 14.56 4.22
CA PRO A 69 9.79 14.99 5.50
C PRO A 69 11.13 14.30 5.80
N ALA A 70 12.02 14.98 6.53
CA ALA A 70 13.38 14.50 6.79
C ALA A 70 13.40 13.11 7.44
N GLU A 71 12.44 12.81 8.33
CA GLU A 71 12.29 11.49 8.95
C GLU A 71 12.01 10.34 7.97
N PHE A 72 11.64 10.64 6.72
CA PHE A 72 11.39 9.65 5.66
C PHE A 72 12.45 9.67 4.55
N LYS A 73 13.45 10.58 4.63
CA LYS A 73 14.55 10.70 3.67
C LYS A 73 15.71 9.74 3.95
N SER A 74 15.82 9.19 5.16
CA SER A 74 16.83 8.19 5.53
C SER A 74 16.25 7.04 6.37
N GLY A 75 16.87 5.85 6.26
CA GLY A 75 16.61 4.71 7.15
C GLY A 75 15.32 3.89 6.91
N MET A 76 14.97 3.06 7.91
CA MET A 76 13.84 2.11 7.94
C MET A 76 12.45 2.76 7.75
N ALA A 77 12.35 4.07 7.93
CA ALA A 77 11.12 4.85 7.72
C ALA A 77 10.70 4.93 6.25
N LYS A 78 11.64 4.82 5.30
CA LYS A 78 11.39 4.76 3.85
C LYS A 78 10.40 3.67 3.46
N TRP A 79 10.23 2.65 4.30
CA TRP A 79 9.47 1.46 3.96
C TRP A 79 8.29 1.20 4.90
N ARG A 80 7.86 2.18 5.73
CA ARG A 80 6.85 2.00 6.81
C ARG A 80 5.57 1.32 6.32
N ASP A 81 5.06 1.73 5.17
CA ASP A 81 3.79 1.25 4.63
C ASP A 81 4.00 0.28 3.47
N CYS A 82 3.40 -0.91 3.54
CA CYS A 82 3.45 -1.90 2.47
C CYS A 82 2.22 -1.74 1.57
N GLY A 83 2.33 -0.90 0.54
CA GLY A 83 1.23 -0.64 -0.39
C GLY A 83 0.97 -1.80 -1.35
N VAL A 84 -0.30 -1.99 -1.70
CA VAL A 84 -0.76 -2.93 -2.73
C VAL A 84 -1.20 -2.13 -3.95
N TYR A 85 -0.68 -2.50 -5.12
CA TYR A 85 -0.89 -1.79 -6.38
C TYR A 85 -1.40 -2.75 -7.45
N VAL A 86 -2.37 -2.29 -8.24
CA VAL A 86 -2.89 -3.01 -9.40
C VAL A 86 -2.65 -2.17 -10.64
N ASP A 87 -1.83 -2.65 -11.57
CA ASP A 87 -1.41 -1.90 -12.77
C ASP A 87 -0.87 -0.49 -12.43
N GLY A 88 -0.17 -0.38 -11.29
CA GLY A 88 0.37 0.88 -10.75
C GLY A 88 -0.60 1.70 -9.91
N GLN A 89 -1.90 1.40 -9.89
CA GLN A 89 -2.85 2.14 -9.05
C GLN A 89 -2.88 1.58 -7.63
N PRO A 90 -2.72 2.39 -6.58
CA PRO A 90 -2.79 1.91 -5.21
C PRO A 90 -4.24 1.49 -4.88
N VAL A 91 -4.40 0.29 -4.34
CA VAL A 91 -5.73 -0.25 -3.96
C VAL A 91 -5.87 -0.47 -2.46
N GLY A 92 -4.76 -0.50 -1.72
CA GLY A 92 -4.76 -0.63 -0.27
C GLY A 92 -3.37 -0.88 0.30
N PHE A 93 -3.32 -1.29 1.56
CA PHE A 93 -2.07 -1.50 2.31
C PHE A 93 -2.13 -2.78 3.12
N LEU A 94 -0.98 -3.44 3.26
CA LEU A 94 -0.81 -4.57 4.18
C LEU A 94 -0.57 -4.02 5.60
N THR A 95 -1.65 -3.57 6.23
CA THR A 95 -1.74 -3.15 7.63
C THR A 95 -2.99 -3.81 8.22
N PHE A 96 -2.89 -4.45 9.39
CA PHE A 96 -3.93 -5.36 9.90
C PHE A 96 -5.35 -4.76 9.88
N GLY A 97 -5.52 -3.58 10.47
CA GLY A 97 -6.81 -2.90 10.55
C GLY A 97 -7.35 -2.39 9.23
N GLU A 98 -6.49 -2.31 8.21
CA GLU A 98 -6.80 -1.81 6.86
C GLU A 98 -7.01 -2.95 5.85
N LEU A 99 -6.78 -4.20 6.25
CA LEU A 99 -7.07 -5.34 5.39
C LEU A 99 -8.56 -5.41 5.05
N PRO A 100 -8.91 -5.84 3.83
CA PRO A 100 -10.31 -6.07 3.45
C PRO A 100 -11.05 -6.99 4.42
N ILE A 101 -12.31 -6.70 4.72
CA ILE A 101 -13.13 -7.51 5.66
C ILE A 101 -13.35 -8.92 5.11
N ALA A 102 -13.45 -9.05 3.79
CA ALA A 102 -13.57 -10.33 3.11
C ALA A 102 -12.30 -11.20 3.20
N LEU A 103 -11.13 -10.61 3.49
CA LEU A 103 -9.88 -11.35 3.63
C LEU A 103 -9.85 -12.06 4.98
N LYS A 104 -10.08 -13.38 4.95
CA LYS A 104 -10.01 -14.22 6.15
C LYS A 104 -8.62 -14.79 6.36
N PRO A 105 -8.15 -14.88 7.61
CA PRO A 105 -6.87 -15.50 7.89
C PRO A 105 -6.92 -17.01 7.74
N VAL A 106 -5.76 -17.59 7.49
CA VAL A 106 -5.46 -19.00 7.66
C VAL A 106 -4.56 -19.15 8.87
N PHE A 107 -4.84 -20.14 9.70
CA PHE A 107 -4.08 -20.40 10.91
C PHE A 107 -3.15 -21.58 10.67
N VAL A 108 -1.85 -21.36 10.87
CA VAL A 108 -0.81 -22.37 10.72
C VAL A 108 -0.33 -22.73 12.12
N GLU A 109 -0.44 -24.00 12.49
CA GLU A 109 0.10 -24.50 13.76
C GLU A 109 1.60 -24.69 13.65
N ASP A 110 2.33 -24.27 14.69
CA ASP A 110 3.77 -24.50 14.84
C ASP A 110 4.10 -24.88 16.30
N GLU A 111 5.19 -25.62 16.49
CA GLU A 111 5.70 -25.95 17.82
C GLU A 111 6.74 -24.91 18.26
N VAL A 112 6.37 -24.10 19.26
CA VAL A 112 7.28 -23.09 19.80
C VAL A 112 7.86 -23.55 21.13
N SER A 113 9.15 -23.28 21.32
CA SER A 113 9.82 -23.51 22.61
C SER A 113 9.24 -22.58 23.68
N VAL A 114 8.98 -23.13 24.87
CA VAL A 114 8.47 -22.38 26.01
C VAL A 114 9.59 -22.22 27.04
N ASN A 115 9.71 -21.04 27.62
CA ASN A 115 10.66 -20.81 28.70
C ASN A 115 10.26 -21.66 29.92
N LYS A 116 11.03 -22.73 30.15
CA LYS A 116 10.80 -23.69 31.21
C LYS A 116 11.29 -23.11 32.55
N PRO A 117 10.43 -22.99 33.58
CA PRO A 117 10.87 -22.54 34.89
C PRO A 117 11.98 -23.44 35.45
N PRO A 118 13.03 -22.87 36.07
CA PRO A 118 14.07 -23.68 36.72
C PRO A 118 13.45 -24.63 37.75
N GLY A 119 13.83 -25.91 37.70
CA GLY A 119 13.39 -26.93 38.68
C GLY A 119 12.01 -27.56 38.42
N CYS A 120 11.35 -27.28 37.29
CA CYS A 120 10.08 -27.93 36.94
C CYS A 120 10.28 -29.00 35.84
N PRO A 121 10.65 -30.25 36.14
CA PRO A 121 10.89 -31.28 35.12
C PRO A 121 9.64 -31.60 34.28
N GLU A 122 8.44 -31.53 34.89
CA GLU A 122 7.14 -31.82 34.27
C GLU A 122 6.60 -30.69 33.39
N CYS A 123 7.18 -29.49 33.45
CA CYS A 123 6.75 -28.38 32.61
C CYS A 123 7.10 -28.67 31.13
N PRO A 124 6.16 -28.47 30.20
CA PRO A 124 6.39 -28.69 28.78
C PRO A 124 7.46 -27.72 28.28
N ASP A 125 8.40 -28.23 27.50
CA ASP A 125 9.44 -27.46 26.81
C ASP A 125 8.93 -26.88 25.48
N ARG A 126 7.83 -27.42 24.94
CA ARG A 126 7.18 -26.96 23.73
C ARG A 126 5.69 -26.79 23.94
N LYS A 127 5.10 -25.81 23.25
CA LYS A 127 3.66 -25.69 23.10
C LYS A 127 3.31 -25.51 21.63
N LYS A 128 2.13 -26.00 21.26
CA LYS A 128 1.53 -25.61 19.98
C LYS A 128 1.16 -24.14 20.04
N SER A 129 1.52 -23.42 19.00
CA SER A 129 1.16 -22.03 18.73
C SER A 129 0.41 -21.97 17.41
N SER A 130 -0.58 -21.10 17.32
CA SER A 130 -1.26 -20.81 16.06
C SER A 130 -0.80 -19.46 15.54
N MET A 131 -0.17 -19.43 14.36
CA MET A 131 0.22 -18.20 13.69
C MET A 131 -0.81 -17.81 12.63
N ARG A 132 -1.15 -16.53 12.61
CA ARG A 132 -2.08 -15.96 11.63
C ARG A 132 -1.36 -15.63 10.32
N TYR A 133 -1.82 -16.23 9.24
CA TYR A 133 -1.41 -15.94 7.87
C TYR A 133 -2.58 -15.43 7.03
N TYR A 134 -2.25 -14.79 5.92
CA TYR A 134 -3.19 -14.36 4.89
C TYR A 134 -2.66 -14.79 3.53
N ARG A 135 -3.51 -15.38 2.71
CA ARG A 135 -3.13 -15.79 1.35
C ARG A 135 -3.14 -14.59 0.41
N PHE A 136 -2.14 -14.48 -0.44
CA PHE A 136 -2.14 -13.46 -1.50
C PHE A 136 -3.29 -13.67 -2.50
N LEU A 137 -3.68 -14.93 -2.75
CA LEU A 137 -4.85 -15.25 -3.56
C LEU A 137 -6.14 -14.67 -2.99
N ASP A 138 -6.35 -14.85 -1.68
CA ASP A 138 -7.56 -14.36 -1.00
C ASP A 138 -7.54 -12.83 -0.90
N LEU A 139 -6.36 -12.22 -0.74
CA LEU A 139 -6.19 -10.77 -0.79
C LEU A 139 -6.60 -10.20 -2.16
N MET A 140 -6.13 -10.82 -3.25
CA MET A 140 -6.51 -10.42 -4.61
C MET A 140 -8.02 -10.57 -4.83
N ALA A 141 -8.60 -11.69 -4.42
CA ALA A 141 -10.03 -11.92 -4.51
C ALA A 141 -10.84 -10.88 -3.69
N ALA A 142 -10.37 -10.50 -2.50
CA ALA A 142 -11.01 -9.50 -1.67
C ALA A 142 -11.00 -8.10 -2.30
N TYR A 143 -9.99 -7.76 -3.09
CA TYR A 143 -9.99 -6.54 -3.92
C TYR A 143 -10.83 -6.66 -5.21
N GLY A 144 -11.45 -7.82 -5.46
CA GLY A 144 -12.23 -8.10 -6.67
C GLY A 144 -11.35 -8.37 -7.90
N ILE A 145 -10.11 -8.82 -7.70
CA ILE A 145 -9.19 -9.17 -8.78
C ILE A 145 -9.41 -10.64 -9.16
N ASP A 146 -9.71 -10.86 -10.44
CA ASP A 146 -9.73 -12.20 -11.01
C ASP A 146 -8.29 -12.67 -11.24
N VAL A 147 -7.83 -13.60 -10.40
CA VAL A 147 -6.47 -14.18 -10.44
C VAL A 147 -6.13 -14.75 -11.83
N LYS A 148 -7.12 -15.24 -12.59
CA LYS A 148 -6.90 -15.79 -13.93
C LYS A 148 -6.45 -14.73 -14.95
N LYS A 149 -6.70 -13.46 -14.68
CA LYS A 149 -6.29 -12.33 -15.52
C LYS A 149 -4.95 -11.74 -15.11
N VAL A 150 -4.42 -12.14 -13.95
CA VAL A 150 -3.12 -11.65 -13.47
C VAL A 150 -2.04 -12.22 -14.38
N LYS A 151 -1.22 -11.33 -14.96
CA LYS A 151 -0.04 -11.71 -15.74
C LYS A 151 1.11 -12.06 -14.82
N MET A 152 1.30 -11.26 -13.78
CA MET A 152 2.38 -11.43 -12.81
C MET A 152 2.07 -10.66 -11.52
N ILE A 153 2.57 -11.17 -10.40
CA ILE A 153 2.66 -10.46 -9.13
C ILE A 153 4.14 -10.32 -8.76
N HIS A 154 4.54 -9.10 -8.37
CA HIS A 154 5.78 -8.86 -7.67
C HIS A 154 5.50 -8.53 -6.22
N VAL A 155 6.09 -9.27 -5.29
CA VAL A 155 6.09 -8.93 -3.88
C VAL A 155 7.49 -8.43 -3.54
N LEU A 156 7.64 -7.10 -3.53
CA LEU A 156 8.93 -6.44 -3.41
C LEU A 156 9.53 -6.63 -2.02
N ALA A 157 10.82 -6.94 -2.02
CA ALA A 157 11.69 -6.89 -0.86
C ALA A 157 12.48 -5.57 -0.82
N PRO A 158 13.20 -5.27 0.27
CA PRO A 158 14.11 -4.12 0.32
C PRO A 158 15.19 -4.12 -0.77
N LYS A 159 15.60 -5.29 -1.24
CA LYS A 159 16.53 -5.48 -2.37
C LYS A 159 15.76 -6.07 -3.55
N ALA A 160 15.97 -5.50 -4.75
CA ALA A 160 15.29 -5.97 -5.96
C ALA A 160 15.54 -7.45 -6.23
N SER A 161 16.77 -7.93 -6.03
CA SER A 161 17.17 -9.33 -6.19
C SER A 161 16.42 -10.32 -5.29
N GLN A 162 15.82 -9.88 -4.19
CA GLN A 162 15.07 -10.72 -3.26
C GLN A 162 13.55 -10.63 -3.49
N THR A 163 13.12 -9.96 -4.57
CA THR A 163 11.70 -9.80 -4.90
C THR A 163 11.12 -11.13 -5.34
N ILE A 164 9.99 -11.51 -4.75
CA ILE A 164 9.22 -12.64 -5.24
C ILE A 164 8.51 -12.23 -6.53
N ALA A 165 8.73 -12.97 -7.61
CA ALA A 165 7.95 -12.89 -8.84
C ALA A 165 7.23 -14.20 -9.09
N ALA A 166 5.91 -14.11 -9.26
CA ALA A 166 5.08 -15.23 -9.66
C ALA A 166 4.21 -14.84 -10.85
N THR A 167 4.21 -15.68 -11.88
CA THR A 167 3.38 -15.50 -13.07
C THR A 167 1.91 -15.83 -12.77
N GLY A 168 1.02 -15.44 -13.68
CA GLY A 168 -0.38 -15.88 -13.66
C GLY A 168 -0.55 -17.41 -13.67
N HIS A 169 0.40 -18.14 -14.25
CA HIS A 169 0.39 -19.61 -14.22
C HIS A 169 0.73 -20.12 -12.82
N ASP A 170 1.78 -19.58 -12.19
CA ASP A 170 2.20 -19.97 -10.84
C ASP A 170 1.05 -19.77 -9.84
N LEU A 171 0.30 -18.67 -9.96
CA LEU A 171 -0.86 -18.35 -9.14
C LEU A 171 -2.05 -19.32 -9.31
N GLN A 172 -2.05 -20.14 -10.35
CA GLN A 172 -3.07 -21.18 -10.59
C GLN A 172 -2.63 -22.57 -10.10
N THR A 173 -1.37 -22.72 -9.67
CA THR A 173 -0.87 -23.99 -9.12
C THR A 173 -1.37 -24.22 -7.69
N PRO A 174 -1.37 -25.47 -7.20
CA PRO A 174 -1.69 -25.76 -5.80
C PRO A 174 -0.78 -25.02 -4.79
N LEU A 175 0.50 -24.79 -5.14
CA LEU A 175 1.46 -24.07 -4.30
C LEU A 175 1.02 -22.64 -3.98
N ALA A 176 0.25 -22.01 -4.86
CA ALA A 176 -0.23 -20.65 -4.62
C ALA A 176 -1.13 -20.51 -3.37
N LYS A 177 -1.69 -21.62 -2.87
CA LYS A 177 -2.46 -21.63 -1.61
C LYS A 177 -1.59 -21.45 -0.37
N ASP A 178 -0.32 -21.79 -0.48
CA ASP A 178 0.67 -21.62 0.58
C ASP A 178 1.51 -20.36 0.36
N PHE A 179 1.28 -19.61 -0.72
CA PHE A 179 1.85 -18.28 -0.90
C PHE A 179 1.10 -17.26 -0.03
N MET A 180 1.70 -16.90 1.10
CA MET A 180 1.04 -16.19 2.19
C MET A 180 1.89 -15.04 2.72
N PHE A 181 1.30 -14.23 3.60
CA PHE A 181 2.03 -13.31 4.45
C PHE A 181 1.45 -13.32 5.87
N ARG A 182 2.27 -12.96 6.84
CA ARG A 182 1.86 -12.69 8.22
C ARG A 182 2.38 -11.34 8.67
N PHE A 183 1.94 -10.85 9.82
CA PHE A 183 2.56 -9.69 10.46
C PHE A 183 3.62 -10.14 11.47
N GLY A 184 4.67 -9.34 11.62
CA GLY A 184 5.74 -9.61 12.60
C GLY A 184 5.27 -9.51 14.06
N GLY A 185 4.14 -8.86 14.32
CA GLY A 185 3.44 -8.89 15.60
C GLY A 185 1.98 -9.31 15.42
N LEU A 186 1.25 -9.37 16.53
CA LEU A 186 -0.13 -9.87 16.56
C LEU A 186 -1.10 -9.13 15.62
N VAL A 187 -0.98 -7.80 15.59
CA VAL A 187 -1.74 -6.91 14.68
C VAL A 187 -0.88 -5.84 14.03
N GLY A 188 0.40 -5.78 14.37
CA GLY A 188 1.29 -4.70 13.95
C GLY A 188 2.61 -5.23 13.42
N GLY A 189 3.49 -4.30 13.06
CA GLY A 189 4.78 -4.62 12.48
C GLY A 189 4.71 -4.85 10.97
N LYS A 190 5.83 -5.32 10.41
CA LYS A 190 5.95 -5.51 8.96
C LYS A 190 5.24 -6.77 8.51
N PRO A 191 4.59 -6.74 7.34
CA PRO A 191 4.23 -7.97 6.67
C PRO A 191 5.50 -8.74 6.28
N LEU A 192 5.50 -10.04 6.58
CA LEU A 192 6.54 -11.01 6.31
C LEU A 192 5.95 -12.05 5.36
N PRO A 193 6.58 -12.36 4.22
CA PRO A 193 6.05 -13.35 3.31
C PRO A 193 6.34 -14.75 3.81
N HIS A 194 5.55 -15.68 3.29
CA HIS A 194 5.84 -17.09 3.29
C HIS A 194 5.68 -17.57 1.85
N THR A 195 6.81 -17.93 1.23
CA THR A 195 6.86 -18.47 -0.12
C THR A 195 7.09 -19.98 -0.02
N PRO A 196 6.20 -20.83 -0.55
CA PRO A 196 6.42 -22.26 -0.55
C PRO A 196 7.56 -22.61 -1.52
N GLU A 197 8.25 -23.71 -1.23
CA GLU A 197 9.34 -24.21 -2.08
C GLU A 197 8.85 -24.45 -3.52
N GLY A 198 9.65 -24.04 -4.50
CA GLY A 198 9.32 -24.19 -5.91
C GLY A 198 8.28 -23.21 -6.46
N PHE A 199 7.81 -22.23 -5.68
CA PHE A 199 6.85 -21.23 -6.15
C PHE A 199 7.51 -20.00 -6.79
N GLY A 200 7.02 -19.61 -7.98
CA GLY A 200 7.51 -18.43 -8.70
C GLY A 200 9.01 -18.53 -8.99
N ASN A 201 9.76 -17.45 -8.70
CA ASN A 201 11.22 -17.42 -8.78
C ASN A 201 11.94 -17.95 -7.52
N GLN A 202 11.22 -18.56 -6.57
CA GLN A 202 11.75 -19.20 -5.36
C GLN A 202 12.43 -18.25 -4.35
N GLU A 203 12.17 -16.95 -4.43
CA GLU A 203 12.67 -15.99 -3.45
C GLU A 203 11.86 -16.02 -2.15
N THR A 204 12.56 -15.87 -1.02
CA THR A 204 11.97 -15.85 0.33
C THR A 204 12.54 -14.69 1.14
N PRO A 205 12.16 -13.42 0.85
CA PRO A 205 12.70 -12.27 1.56
C PRO A 205 12.16 -12.19 2.99
N ASP A 206 12.96 -11.63 3.90
CA ASP A 206 12.54 -11.48 5.30
C ASP A 206 11.43 -10.44 5.49
N LYS A 207 11.29 -9.46 4.57
CA LYS A 207 10.39 -8.31 4.73
C LYS A 207 9.78 -7.91 3.40
N LEU A 208 8.54 -7.41 3.47
CA LEU A 208 7.86 -6.85 2.31
C LEU A 208 7.89 -5.31 2.32
N VAL A 209 8.04 -4.78 1.12
CA VAL A 209 8.03 -3.35 0.81
C VAL A 209 6.74 -2.96 0.11
N SER A 210 6.31 -3.74 -0.89
CA SER A 210 5.07 -3.48 -1.62
C SER A 210 4.63 -4.73 -2.38
N VAL A 211 3.36 -4.74 -2.79
CA VAL A 211 2.78 -5.77 -3.64
C VAL A 211 2.33 -5.11 -4.93
N MET A 212 2.79 -5.60 -6.07
CA MET A 212 2.46 -5.08 -7.40
C MET A 212 1.83 -6.20 -8.22
N ILE A 213 0.59 -5.98 -8.67
CA ILE A 213 -0.19 -6.94 -9.44
C ILE A 213 -0.39 -6.36 -10.84
N TYR A 214 0.05 -7.09 -11.86
CA TYR A 214 -0.06 -6.67 -13.25
C TYR A 214 -1.15 -7.49 -13.94
N ILE A 215 -2.16 -6.82 -14.48
CA ILE A 215 -3.30 -7.44 -15.17
C ILE A 215 -3.28 -6.98 -16.63
N ASN A 216 -3.44 -5.66 -16.83
CA ASN A 216 -3.50 -5.09 -18.17
C ASN A 216 -2.14 -4.60 -18.62
N ARG A 217 -1.32 -4.09 -17.69
CA ARG A 217 0.01 -3.55 -18.02
C ARG A 217 1.06 -4.66 -18.15
N LYS A 218 2.19 -4.30 -18.74
CA LYS A 218 3.34 -5.21 -18.89
C LYS A 218 4.09 -5.26 -17.55
N PRO A 219 4.34 -6.45 -16.97
CA PRO A 219 5.18 -6.51 -15.78
C PRO A 219 6.63 -6.14 -16.14
N PRO A 220 7.33 -5.36 -15.31
CA PRO A 220 8.78 -5.17 -15.45
C PRO A 220 9.52 -6.49 -15.28
N THR A 221 10.73 -6.56 -15.81
CA THR A 221 11.68 -7.64 -15.53
C THR A 221 12.44 -7.31 -14.26
N ILE A 222 12.56 -8.28 -13.34
CA ILE A 222 13.44 -8.15 -12.17
C ILE A 222 14.87 -8.45 -12.60
N THR A 223 15.80 -7.57 -12.23
CA THR A 223 17.25 -7.76 -12.34
C THR A 223 17.89 -7.66 -10.96
N PRO A 224 19.18 -8.03 -10.80
CA PRO A 224 19.88 -7.83 -9.54
C PRO A 224 19.87 -6.38 -9.06
N ASP A 225 19.91 -5.44 -9.99
CA ASP A 225 20.04 -4.00 -9.73
C ASP A 225 18.68 -3.30 -9.54
N GLY A 226 17.59 -3.85 -10.09
CA GLY A 226 16.30 -3.16 -10.04
C GLY A 226 15.18 -3.81 -10.83
N LEU A 227 14.18 -2.99 -11.15
CA LEU A 227 13.07 -3.34 -12.03
C LEU A 227 13.30 -2.65 -13.38
N ILE A 228 13.33 -3.41 -14.47
CA ILE A 228 13.48 -2.87 -15.83
C ILE A 228 12.16 -3.01 -16.58
N LEU A 229 11.63 -1.90 -17.08
CA LEU A 229 10.45 -1.90 -17.94
C LEU A 229 10.82 -1.26 -19.27
N ASP A 230 10.63 -2.00 -20.36
CA ASP A 230 10.94 -1.54 -21.73
C ASP A 230 12.37 -1.00 -21.89
N GLY A 231 13.33 -1.63 -21.22
CA GLY A 231 14.75 -1.25 -21.25
C GLY A 231 15.11 -0.09 -20.33
N VAL A 232 14.16 0.46 -19.58
CA VAL A 232 14.36 1.59 -18.66
C VAL A 232 14.22 1.13 -17.22
N GLU A 233 15.20 1.48 -16.39
CA GLU A 233 15.13 1.26 -14.95
C GLU A 233 13.98 2.04 -14.32
N GLN A 234 13.18 1.34 -13.52
CA GLN A 234 12.01 1.88 -12.86
C GLN A 234 12.38 2.28 -11.44
N MET A 235 12.35 3.58 -11.18
CA MET A 235 12.49 4.13 -9.84
C MET A 235 11.13 4.12 -9.13
N GLY A 236 11.02 3.37 -8.03
CA GLY A 236 9.80 3.32 -7.21
C GLY A 236 8.80 2.24 -7.64
N VAL A 237 7.52 2.59 -7.67
CA VAL A 237 6.42 1.73 -8.11
C VAL A 237 6.20 1.92 -9.62
N PRO A 238 6.42 0.89 -10.45
CA PRO A 238 6.15 0.95 -11.88
C PRO A 238 4.75 1.48 -12.17
N TYR A 239 4.66 2.38 -13.14
CA TYR A 239 3.42 3.06 -13.57
C TYR A 239 2.79 4.04 -12.56
N TYR A 240 3.39 4.22 -11.39
CA TYR A 240 2.92 5.16 -10.36
C TYR A 240 3.97 6.21 -10.02
N GLY A 241 5.25 5.80 -9.92
CA GLY A 241 6.35 6.65 -9.46
C GLY A 241 6.66 6.39 -7.99
N GLU A 242 6.73 7.45 -7.18
CA GLU A 242 7.05 7.29 -5.76
C GLU A 242 5.96 6.49 -5.02
N PRO A 243 6.31 5.48 -4.19
CA PRO A 243 5.33 4.75 -3.42
C PRO A 243 4.46 5.68 -2.58
N VAL A 244 3.17 5.36 -2.47
CA VAL A 244 2.26 6.06 -1.56
C VAL A 244 2.79 5.94 -0.12
N ARG A 245 2.91 7.09 0.56
CA ARG A 245 3.47 7.20 1.90
C ARG A 245 2.73 8.23 2.74
N GLY A 246 2.63 7.91 4.03
CA GLY A 246 2.06 8.81 5.04
C GLY A 246 0.63 9.19 4.71
N GLY A 247 0.16 10.25 5.37
CA GLY A 247 -1.25 10.66 5.27
C GLY A 247 -2.22 9.67 5.90
N ILE A 248 -3.48 10.06 5.99
CA ILE A 248 -4.56 9.22 6.54
C ILE A 248 -5.28 8.57 5.39
N ARG A 249 -5.33 7.25 5.40
CA ARG A 249 -5.96 6.47 4.32
C ARG A 249 -7.44 6.37 4.59
N ILE A 250 -8.24 6.64 3.56
CA ILE A 250 -9.70 6.46 3.61
C ILE A 250 -10.09 5.40 2.60
N TYR A 251 -10.73 4.36 3.10
CA TYR A 251 -11.23 3.24 2.30
C TYR A 251 -12.73 3.38 2.08
N LEU A 252 -13.20 2.94 0.92
CA LEU A 252 -14.62 2.73 0.63
C LEU A 252 -14.78 1.28 0.18
N ASP A 253 -15.58 0.50 0.92
CA ASP A 253 -15.80 -0.93 0.68
C ASP A 253 -14.48 -1.69 0.48
N ASP A 254 -13.58 -1.52 1.45
CA ASP A 254 -12.27 -2.17 1.54
C ASP A 254 -11.24 -1.77 0.45
N LYS A 255 -11.55 -0.78 -0.39
CA LYS A 255 -10.62 -0.25 -1.40
C LYS A 255 -10.18 1.17 -1.04
N LEU A 256 -8.91 1.47 -1.24
CA LEU A 256 -8.38 2.82 -1.03
C LEU A 256 -9.11 3.80 -1.94
N ALA A 257 -9.89 4.71 -1.34
CA ALA A 257 -10.68 5.69 -2.06
C ALA A 257 -9.95 7.02 -2.17
N THR A 258 -9.34 7.46 -1.06
CA THR A 258 -8.55 8.69 -1.03
C THR A 258 -7.60 8.72 0.16
N MET A 259 -6.80 9.78 0.26
CA MET A 259 -5.91 10.03 1.37
C MET A 259 -5.93 11.47 1.80
N VAL A 260 -5.88 11.69 3.11
CA VAL A 260 -5.68 13.00 3.71
C VAL A 260 -4.17 13.25 3.79
N LYS A 261 -3.66 14.10 2.91
CA LYS A 261 -2.30 14.63 3.00
C LYS A 261 -2.38 16.10 3.37
N ARG A 262 -1.70 16.49 4.45
CA ARG A 262 -1.80 17.83 5.03
C ARG A 262 -1.49 18.93 4.00
N GLN A 263 -0.46 18.74 3.19
CA GLN A 263 -0.04 19.66 2.15
C GLN A 263 -0.99 19.75 0.95
N GLU A 264 -1.95 18.83 0.83
CA GLU A 264 -2.96 18.78 -0.24
C GLU A 264 -4.35 19.21 0.26
N LEU A 265 -4.45 19.67 1.51
CA LEU A 265 -5.72 20.15 2.08
C LEU A 265 -6.03 21.55 1.58
N ASP A 266 -7.24 21.72 1.02
CA ASP A 266 -7.72 23.02 0.58
C ASP A 266 -8.18 23.84 1.80
N VAL A 267 -7.45 24.90 2.10
CA VAL A 267 -7.76 25.83 3.20
C VAL A 267 -9.09 26.55 2.96
N LYS A 268 -9.57 26.67 1.71
CA LYS A 268 -10.87 27.27 1.40
C LYS A 268 -12.05 26.43 1.88
N LEU A 269 -11.85 25.12 2.04
CA LEU A 269 -12.84 24.21 2.60
C LEU A 269 -12.74 24.12 4.13
N ALA A 270 -11.76 24.76 4.74
CA ALA A 270 -11.53 24.72 6.17
C ALA A 270 -12.29 25.81 6.91
N THR A 271 -12.64 25.53 8.17
CA THR A 271 -12.98 26.54 9.17
C THR A 271 -11.77 26.75 10.07
N GLN A 272 -11.37 28.00 10.27
CA GLN A 272 -10.32 28.32 11.24
C GLN A 272 -10.91 28.36 12.65
N LEU A 273 -10.27 27.65 13.57
CA LEU A 273 -10.64 27.61 14.98
C LEU A 273 -9.97 28.75 15.76
N PRO A 274 -10.45 29.10 16.98
CA PRO A 274 -9.89 30.19 17.78
C PRO A 274 -8.41 30.02 18.16
N ASP A 275 -7.92 28.78 18.20
CA ASP A 275 -6.51 28.45 18.45
C ASP A 275 -5.62 28.58 17.19
N GLY A 276 -6.20 29.02 16.07
CA GLY A 276 -5.52 29.18 14.79
C GLY A 276 -5.44 27.90 13.96
N SER A 277 -5.86 26.75 14.50
CA SER A 277 -5.90 25.49 13.76
C SER A 277 -7.04 25.46 12.75
N PHE A 278 -6.93 24.57 11.75
CA PHE A 278 -7.94 24.40 10.71
C PHE A 278 -8.70 23.09 10.90
N GLN A 279 -10.00 23.14 10.61
CA GLN A 279 -10.89 21.99 10.63
C GLN A 279 -11.58 21.85 9.27
N TRP A 280 -11.59 20.65 8.70
CA TRP A 280 -12.21 20.37 7.39
C TRP A 280 -13.45 19.50 7.56
N PRO A 281 -14.61 19.86 6.99
CA PRO A 281 -15.78 18.98 6.97
C PRO A 281 -15.47 17.70 6.21
N LEU A 282 -15.66 16.53 6.85
CA LEU A 282 -15.27 15.25 6.27
C LEU A 282 -16.01 14.96 4.96
N GLN A 283 -17.32 15.17 4.93
CA GLN A 283 -18.12 14.94 3.73
C GLN A 283 -17.71 15.86 2.56
N ALA A 284 -17.41 17.13 2.83
CA ALA A 284 -16.96 18.07 1.79
C ALA A 284 -15.58 17.67 1.23
N PHE A 285 -14.66 17.21 2.10
CA PHE A 285 -13.37 16.67 1.67
C PHE A 285 -13.53 15.42 0.80
N LEU A 286 -14.37 14.47 1.21
CA LEU A 286 -14.62 13.25 0.43
C LEU A 286 -15.21 13.58 -0.95
N ALA A 287 -16.17 14.51 -1.00
CA ALA A 287 -16.76 14.97 -2.25
C ALA A 287 -15.73 15.66 -3.16
N SER A 288 -14.83 16.49 -2.62
CA SER A 288 -13.78 17.16 -3.41
C SER A 288 -12.75 16.19 -3.98
N LYS A 289 -12.60 15.01 -3.36
CA LYS A 289 -11.78 13.91 -3.87
C LYS A 289 -12.55 12.94 -4.78
N GLY A 290 -13.83 13.22 -5.07
CA GLY A 290 -14.67 12.40 -5.95
C GLY A 290 -15.17 11.10 -5.33
N VAL A 291 -15.14 10.96 -4.01
CA VAL A 291 -15.65 9.77 -3.32
C VAL A 291 -17.17 9.83 -3.26
N ASP A 292 -17.85 8.87 -3.89
CA ASP A 292 -19.31 8.72 -3.79
C ASP A 292 -19.68 8.15 -2.42
N THR A 293 -20.30 8.98 -1.59
CA THR A 293 -20.73 8.62 -0.24
C THR A 293 -22.24 8.39 -0.11
N SER A 294 -22.98 8.42 -1.24
CA SER A 294 -24.44 8.34 -1.24
C SER A 294 -25.00 7.05 -0.65
N LYS A 295 -24.22 5.96 -0.71
CA LYS A 295 -24.59 4.64 -0.19
C LYS A 295 -23.90 4.28 1.12
N VAL A 296 -23.04 5.14 1.66
CA VAL A 296 -22.29 4.83 2.89
C VAL A 296 -23.27 4.82 4.07
N VAL A 297 -23.16 3.79 4.91
CA VAL A 297 -24.02 3.61 6.09
C VAL A 297 -23.25 3.72 7.41
N GLU A 298 -21.95 3.43 7.38
CA GLU A 298 -21.08 3.54 8.55
C GLU A 298 -19.63 3.80 8.16
N GLY A 299 -18.84 4.26 9.14
CA GLY A 299 -17.39 4.28 9.07
C GLY A 299 -16.76 3.64 10.31
N TRP A 300 -15.66 2.93 10.10
CA TRP A 300 -14.81 2.40 11.15
C TRP A 300 -13.55 3.24 11.27
N VAL A 301 -13.28 3.69 12.49
CA VAL A 301 -12.00 4.30 12.86
C VAL A 301 -10.97 3.19 13.02
N ILE A 302 -9.84 3.36 12.34
CA ILE A 302 -8.69 2.48 12.47
C ILE A 302 -7.60 3.21 13.24
N ARG A 303 -7.21 2.64 14.38
CA ARG A 303 -6.16 3.16 15.27
C ARG A 303 -5.32 2.01 15.81
N ASP A 304 -4.01 2.22 15.91
CA ASP A 304 -3.06 1.22 16.41
C ASP A 304 -3.22 -0.13 15.69
N ASP A 305 -3.31 -0.04 14.36
CA ASP A 305 -3.52 -1.15 13.43
C ASP A 305 -4.83 -1.94 13.66
N LYS A 306 -5.83 -1.44 14.40
CA LYS A 306 -7.12 -2.13 14.63
C LYS A 306 -8.30 -1.23 14.27
N ARG A 307 -9.41 -1.85 13.83
CA ARG A 307 -10.73 -1.19 13.80
C ARG A 307 -11.23 -1.06 15.24
N THR A 308 -11.36 0.17 15.76
CA THR A 308 -11.61 0.41 17.19
C THR A 308 -12.99 0.97 17.48
N GLU A 309 -13.56 1.77 16.57
CA GLU A 309 -14.82 2.46 16.80
C GLU A 309 -15.66 2.50 15.53
N ARG A 310 -16.92 2.09 15.64
CA ARG A 310 -17.92 2.19 14.57
C ARG A 310 -18.75 3.44 14.77
N ILE A 311 -18.80 4.29 13.75
CA ILE A 311 -19.57 5.53 13.75
C ILE A 311 -20.61 5.45 12.63
N PRO A 312 -21.92 5.60 12.91
CA PRO A 312 -22.94 5.67 11.88
C PRO A 312 -22.67 6.82 10.89
N TRP A 313 -22.92 6.60 9.60
CA TRP A 313 -22.63 7.61 8.58
C TRP A 313 -23.38 8.93 8.80
N ALA A 314 -24.61 8.87 9.33
CA ALA A 314 -25.41 10.05 9.66
C ALA A 314 -24.77 10.98 10.71
N GLU A 315 -23.88 10.43 11.55
CA GLU A 315 -23.06 11.18 12.50
C GLU A 315 -21.72 11.56 11.84
N LEU A 316 -21.02 10.57 11.26
CA LEU A 316 -19.68 10.74 10.68
C LEU A 316 -19.63 11.78 9.56
N SER A 317 -20.64 11.84 8.69
CA SER A 317 -20.70 12.79 7.58
C SER A 317 -20.76 14.25 8.03
N LYS A 318 -21.29 14.50 9.23
CA LYS A 318 -21.38 15.83 9.85
C LYS A 318 -20.12 16.19 10.64
N MET A 319 -19.23 15.23 10.89
CA MET A 319 -17.98 15.49 11.57
C MET A 319 -17.04 16.27 10.66
N SER A 320 -16.22 17.09 11.30
CA SER A 320 -15.06 17.70 10.67
C SER A 320 -13.80 17.10 11.30
N PHE A 321 -12.68 17.14 10.60
CA PHE A 321 -11.40 16.64 11.11
C PHE A 321 -10.36 17.74 11.19
N THR A 322 -9.44 17.60 12.14
CA THR A 322 -8.21 18.40 12.18
C THR A 322 -7.01 17.54 11.79
N ALA A 323 -6.04 18.17 11.13
CA ALA A 323 -4.78 17.57 10.72
C ALA A 323 -3.61 18.41 11.25
N ASP A 324 -3.47 18.49 12.57
CA ASP A 324 -2.44 19.31 13.24
C ASP A 324 -1.04 19.00 12.70
N SER A 325 -0.24 20.05 12.49
CA SER A 325 1.20 20.03 12.24
C SER A 325 1.98 18.99 13.05
N GLN A 326 1.67 18.83 14.35
CA GLN A 326 2.31 17.86 15.25
C GLN A 326 1.68 16.46 15.23
N GLY A 327 0.54 16.30 14.55
CA GLY A 327 -0.14 15.02 14.36
C GLY A 327 0.72 14.04 13.56
N LYS A 328 1.37 13.11 14.23
CA LYS A 328 2.21 12.06 13.63
C LYS A 328 1.33 10.97 13.00
N GLY A 329 0.83 11.20 11.78
CA GLY A 329 0.13 10.18 10.99
C GLY A 329 -1.27 9.82 11.51
N HIS A 330 -1.98 10.78 12.09
CA HIS A 330 -3.40 10.66 12.43
C HIS A 330 -4.16 11.95 12.12
N ILE A 331 -5.48 11.86 12.02
CA ILE A 331 -6.41 12.99 12.13
C ILE A 331 -7.23 12.85 13.41
N ALA A 332 -7.76 13.95 13.92
CA ALA A 332 -8.74 13.95 15.00
C ALA A 332 -10.13 14.27 14.43
N LEU A 333 -11.10 13.40 14.68
CA LEU A 333 -12.47 13.49 14.15
C LEU A 333 -13.43 14.07 15.18
N GLY A 334 -14.22 15.05 14.74
CA GLY A 334 -15.28 15.69 15.51
C GLY A 334 -14.79 16.40 16.77
N ASP A 335 -15.75 16.88 17.56
CA ASP A 335 -15.46 17.63 18.80
C ASP A 335 -14.84 16.73 19.89
N LYS A 336 -15.13 15.43 19.83
CA LYS A 336 -14.54 14.40 20.70
C LYS A 336 -13.07 14.11 20.38
N LYS A 337 -12.53 14.66 19.28
CA LYS A 337 -11.15 14.44 18.81
C LYS A 337 -10.79 12.95 18.71
N ILE A 338 -11.66 12.16 18.10
CA ILE A 338 -11.44 10.73 17.92
C ILE A 338 -10.24 10.54 16.98
N ILE A 339 -9.16 9.95 17.50
CA ILE A 339 -7.92 9.77 16.76
C ILE A 339 -8.06 8.63 15.75
N ALA A 340 -7.81 8.92 14.47
CA ALA A 340 -7.84 7.95 13.39
C ALA A 340 -6.52 7.96 12.61
N ASN A 341 -5.86 6.80 12.49
CA ASN A 341 -4.75 6.60 11.56
C ASN A 341 -5.25 6.31 10.15
N SER A 342 -6.41 5.68 10.04
CA SER A 342 -7.15 5.42 8.80
C SER A 342 -8.65 5.37 9.07
N LEU A 343 -9.47 5.50 8.02
CA LEU A 343 -10.93 5.35 8.07
C LEU A 343 -11.38 4.33 7.05
N ALA A 344 -12.29 3.43 7.42
CA ALA A 344 -12.94 2.51 6.50
C ALA A 344 -14.44 2.81 6.42
N LEU A 345 -14.90 3.28 5.27
CA LEU A 345 -16.30 3.56 4.97
C LEU A 345 -16.93 2.33 4.33
N HIS A 346 -18.17 2.02 4.70
CA HIS A 346 -18.89 0.86 4.18
C HIS A 346 -20.28 1.22 3.70
N THR A 347 -20.68 0.65 2.56
CA THR A 347 -22.03 0.78 1.98
C THR A 347 -23.05 -0.19 2.58
N ARG A 348 -22.58 -1.07 3.46
CA ARG A 348 -23.39 -1.97 4.29
C ARG A 348 -22.87 -1.97 5.71
N THR A 349 -23.72 -2.35 6.66
CA THR A 349 -23.27 -2.58 8.03
C THR A 349 -22.32 -3.77 8.08
N VAL A 350 -21.17 -3.57 8.72
CA VAL A 350 -20.21 -4.62 9.05
C VAL A 350 -20.66 -5.28 10.35
N LYS A 351 -20.78 -6.60 10.33
CA LYS A 351 -21.10 -7.37 11.52
C LYS A 351 -19.85 -7.64 12.34
N ASP A 352 -20.01 -7.76 13.65
CA ASP A 352 -18.87 -7.95 14.57
C ASP A 352 -18.10 -9.26 14.29
N ASP A 353 -18.78 -10.30 13.80
CA ASP A 353 -18.19 -11.59 13.41
C ASP A 353 -17.40 -11.52 12.09
N GLU A 354 -17.56 -10.44 11.31
CA GLU A 354 -16.78 -10.20 10.11
C GLU A 354 -15.43 -9.54 10.40
N LEU A 355 -15.32 -8.84 11.55
CA LEU A 355 -14.08 -8.17 11.95
C LEU A 355 -12.99 -9.19 12.27
N PRO A 356 -11.71 -8.86 12.02
CA PRO A 356 -10.61 -9.73 12.43
C PRO A 356 -10.58 -9.95 13.94
N VAL A 357 -10.83 -11.19 14.37
CA VAL A 357 -10.74 -11.60 15.77
C VAL A 357 -9.33 -12.06 16.10
N ILE A 358 -8.78 -11.53 17.18
CA ILE A 358 -7.52 -11.98 17.78
C ILE A 358 -7.82 -13.13 18.73
N ARG A 359 -7.31 -14.31 18.42
CA ARG A 359 -7.51 -15.48 19.28
C ARG A 359 -6.55 -15.45 20.47
N PRO A 360 -6.97 -15.95 21.64
CA PRO A 360 -6.11 -15.98 22.84
C PRO A 360 -4.85 -16.84 22.69
N ASP A 361 -4.86 -17.82 21.78
CA ASP A 361 -3.79 -18.78 21.50
C ASP A 361 -2.82 -18.33 20.40
N GLU A 362 -3.05 -17.16 19.79
CA GLU A 362 -2.12 -16.57 18.83
C GLU A 362 -0.84 -16.12 19.55
N VAL A 363 0.31 -16.57 19.05
CA VAL A 363 1.63 -16.16 19.56
C VAL A 363 2.40 -15.46 18.44
N TRP A 364 3.19 -14.46 18.79
CA TRP A 364 4.02 -13.69 17.86
C TRP A 364 5.49 -14.12 17.88
#